data_AF-A0A7W6W5I5-F1
#
_entry.id   AF-A0A7W6W5I5-F1
#
_cell.length_a   1.000
_cell.length_b   1.000
_cell.length_c   1.000
_cell.angle_alpha   90.00
_cell.angle_beta   90.00
_cell.angle_gamma   90.00
#
_symmetry.space_group_name_H-M   'P 1'
#
loop_
_entity.id
_entity.type
_entity.pdbx_description
1 polymer ?
#
loop_
_entity_poly.entity_id
_entity_poly.type
_entity_poly.pdbx_seq_one_letter_code
_entity_poly.pdbx_strand_id
1 'polypeptide(L)' 'MGEWQTSNPPTDRDIEFERDGRTIERGHLTSTPVSQGSDHTDQRRQYRLGGEGPLFDVTRWREIG' A
#
# COMPACT_ATOMS: atom_id res chain seq x y z
N MET A 1 17.32 3.95 -7.30
CA MET A 1 15.87 4.22 -7.31
C MET A 1 15.19 3.14 -8.12
N GLY A 2 14.43 2.26 -7.45
CA GLY A 2 13.76 1.14 -8.09
C GLY A 2 12.64 1.56 -9.04
N GLU A 3 12.21 0.62 -9.87
CA GLU A 3 11.07 0.77 -10.77
C GLU A 3 9.74 0.80 -9.99
N TRP A 4 8.75 1.50 -10.54
CA TRP A 4 7.40 1.52 -9.97
C TRP A 4 6.67 0.21 -10.28
N GLN A 5 6.18 -0.44 -9.24
CA GLN A 5 5.40 -1.65 -9.25
C GLN A 5 3.94 -1.34 -8.88
N THR A 6 2.98 -1.99 -9.53
CA THR A 6 1.54 -1.91 -9.22
C THR A 6 1.04 -3.13 -8.44
N SER A 7 1.96 -3.99 -8.02
CA SER A 7 1.71 -5.17 -7.20
C SER A 7 1.50 -4.79 -5.73
N ASN A 8 1.26 -5.77 -4.85
CA ASN A 8 1.14 -5.51 -3.41
C ASN A 8 2.47 -4.99 -2.84
N PRO A 9 2.51 -3.79 -2.23
CA PRO A 9 3.69 -3.27 -1.57
C PRO A 9 4.15 -4.13 -0.39
N PRO A 10 5.47 -4.23 -0.14
CA PRO A 10 6.00 -4.87 1.05
C PRO A 10 5.72 -3.99 2.28
N THR A 11 5.32 -4.63 3.38
CA THR A 11 5.01 -3.96 4.65
C THR A 11 6.14 -4.01 5.68
N ASP A 12 7.23 -4.72 5.34
CA ASP A 12 8.37 -4.99 6.24
C ASP A 12 9.57 -4.05 5.97
N ARG A 13 9.49 -3.20 4.93
CA ARG A 13 10.57 -2.29 4.53
C ARG A 13 10.04 -0.91 4.16
N ASP A 14 10.90 0.09 4.24
CA ASP A 14 10.62 1.41 3.70
C ASP A 14 10.49 1.36 2.17
N ILE A 15 9.39 1.89 1.68
CA ILE A 15 9.12 2.06 0.25
C ILE A 15 8.60 3.46 -0.01
N GLU A 16 8.68 3.88 -1.27
CA GLU A 16 7.94 5.04 -1.77
C GLU A 16 6.69 4.54 -2.47
N PHE A 17 5.54 5.12 -2.15
CA PHE A 17 4.25 4.65 -2.64
C PHE A 17 3.36 5.82 -3.04
N GLU A 18 2.52 5.58 -4.03
CA GLU A 18 1.49 6.50 -4.48
C GLU A 18 0.16 6.16 -3.81
N ARG A 19 -0.26 7.03 -2.90
CA ARG A 19 -1.53 7.01 -2.22
C ARG A 19 -2.61 7.67 -3.07
N ASP A 20 -3.77 7.02 -3.16
CA ASP A 20 -4.98 7.55 -3.82
C ASP A 20 -4.76 8.01 -5.27
N GLY A 21 -3.69 7.53 -5.94
CA GLY A 21 -3.30 7.93 -7.30
C GLY A 21 -2.86 9.40 -7.45
N ARG A 22 -2.60 10.12 -6.36
CA ARG A 22 -2.33 11.58 -6.40
C ARG A 22 -1.16 12.02 -5.55
N THR A 23 -0.84 11.30 -4.48
CA THR A 23 0.15 11.73 -3.49
C THR A 23 1.22 10.66 -3.36
N ILE A 24 2.48 11.05 -3.54
CA ILE A 24 3.62 10.16 -3.30
C ILE A 24 4.10 10.38 -1.87
N GLU A 25 4.08 9.32 -1.07
CA GLU A 25 4.60 9.28 0.30
C GLU A 25 5.66 8.19 0.44
N ARG A 26 6.43 8.24 1.52
CA ARG A 26 7.47 7.25 1.82
C ARG A 26 7.37 6.80 3.26
N GLY A 27 7.58 5.51 3.49
CA GLY A 27 7.67 4.94 4.83
C GLY A 27 7.21 3.49 4.91
N HIS A 28 7.08 3.00 6.14
CA HIS A 28 6.55 1.67 6.44
C HIS A 28 5.03 1.63 6.31
N LEU A 29 4.55 0.74 5.44
CA LEU A 29 3.13 0.43 5.32
C LEU A 29 2.73 -0.73 6.23
N THR A 30 1.54 -0.66 6.80
CA THR A 30 0.89 -1.81 7.45
C THR A 30 -0.32 -2.21 6.61
N SER A 31 -0.36 -3.47 6.16
CA SER A 31 -1.52 -4.02 5.44
C SER A 31 -2.59 -4.42 6.45
N THR A 32 -3.82 -3.97 6.24
CA THR A 32 -4.96 -4.44 7.01
C THR A 32 -5.89 -5.19 6.05
N PRO A 33 -6.16 -6.48 6.27
CA PRO A 33 -7.14 -7.19 5.47
C PRO A 33 -8.51 -6.57 5.75
N VAL A 34 -9.13 -5.99 4.72
CA VAL A 34 -10.53 -5.62 4.82
C VAL A 34 -11.35 -6.89 4.62
N SER A 35 -12.03 -7.33 5.68
CA SER A 35 -13.02 -8.40 5.57
C SER A 35 -14.24 -7.87 4.80
N GLN A 36 -14.13 -7.85 3.48
CA GLN A 36 -15.29 -7.60 2.62
C GLN A 36 -16.08 -8.90 2.54
N GLY A 37 -17.35 -8.85 2.96
CA GLY A 37 -18.24 -10.00 2.99
C GLY A 37 -18.25 -10.75 1.66
N SER A 38 -18.02 -12.06 1.75
CA SER A 38 -18.41 -13.13 0.82
C SER A 38 -18.74 -12.73 -0.62
N ASP A 39 -17.76 -12.24 -1.40
CA ASP A 39 -17.77 -12.44 -2.86
C ASP A 39 -16.34 -12.35 -3.39
N HIS A 40 -15.88 -13.46 -3.95
CA HIS A 40 -14.56 -13.67 -4.53
C HIS A 40 -14.39 -12.72 -5.72
N THR A 41 -13.27 -11.98 -5.83
CA THR A 41 -12.42 -11.91 -7.05
C THR A 41 -11.22 -10.97 -6.89
N ASP A 42 -11.25 -9.93 -6.05
CA ASP A 42 -10.06 -9.08 -5.86
C ASP A 42 -10.00 -8.56 -4.42
N GLN A 43 -9.16 -9.18 -3.59
CA GLN A 43 -8.95 -8.73 -2.21
C GLN A 43 -8.20 -7.39 -2.23
N ARG A 44 -8.95 -6.29 -2.40
CA ARG A 44 -8.41 -4.94 -2.19
C ARG A 44 -7.77 -4.90 -0.82
N ARG A 45 -6.45 -4.67 -0.77
CA ARG A 45 -5.72 -4.46 0.48
C ARG A 45 -5.66 -2.97 0.72
N GLN A 46 -6.17 -2.54 1.87
CA GLN A 46 -5.95 -1.18 2.32
C GLN A 46 -4.70 -1.13 3.20
N TYR A 47 -3.95 -0.05 3.06
CA TYR A 47 -2.69 0.19 3.74
C TYR A 47 -2.82 1.40 4.66
N ARG A 48 -1.98 1.44 5.69
CA ARG A 48 -1.81 2.61 6.56
C ARG A 48 -0.33 2.88 6.76
N LEU A 49 0.03 4.15 6.87
CA LEU A 49 1.39 4.58 7.14
C LEU A 49 1.64 4.53 8.66
N GLY A 50 2.71 3.88 9.10
CA GLY A 50 3.15 3.94 10.50
C GLY A 50 2.20 3.30 11.53
N GLY A 51 1.25 2.47 11.11
CA GLY A 51 0.31 1.77 12.01
C GLY A 51 -0.80 2.65 12.62
N GLU A 52 -0.64 3.97 12.61
CA GLU A 52 -1.59 4.98 13.07
C GLU A 52 -1.99 5.91 11.91
N GLY A 53 -3.23 5.78 11.42
CA GLY A 53 -3.72 6.63 10.34
C GLY A 53 -4.91 6.03 9.60
N PRO A 54 -5.57 6.82 8.73
CA PRO A 54 -6.64 6.32 7.89
C PRO A 54 -6.11 5.28 6.91
N LEU A 55 -6.94 4.28 6.63
CA LEU A 55 -6.69 3.32 5.57
C LEU A 55 -6.77 4.01 4.21
N PHE A 56 -5.83 3.69 3.33
CA PHE A 56 -5.75 4.20 1.97
C PHE A 56 -5.37 3.09 0.98
N ASP A 57 -5.67 3.33 -0.28
CA ASP A 57 -5.26 2.46 -1.38
C ASP A 57 -3.90 2.92 -1.93
N VAL A 58 -3.05 1.94 -2.26
CA VAL A 58 -1.76 2.17 -2.91
C VAL A 58 -1.88 1.76 -4.37
N THR A 59 -1.71 2.73 -5.28
CA THR A 59 -1.81 2.50 -6.73
C THR A 59 -0.54 1.91 -7.29
N ARG A 60 0.61 2.39 -6.80
CA ARG A 60 1.95 1.92 -7.19
C ARG A 60 2.95 2.20 -6.09
N TRP A 61 4.03 1.44 -6.06
CA TRP A 61 5.11 1.58 -5.09
C TRP A 61 6.46 1.25 -5.71
N ARG A 62 7.55 1.67 -5.08
CA ARG A 62 8.91 1.31 -5.48
C ARG A 62 9.83 1.22 -4.27
N GLU A 63 10.88 0.43 -4.42
CA GLU A 63 11.93 0.34 -3.42
C GLU A 63 12.81 1.60 -3.47
N ILE A 64 13.07 2.18 -2.29
CA ILE A 64 13.93 3.35 -2.12
C ILE A 64 15.37 3.01 -1.74
N GLY A 65 15.73 1.72 -1.83
CA GLY A 65 17.10 1.23 -1.66
C GLY A 65 18.12 1.91 -2.57
#